data_AF-A0A3B9FS88-F1
#
_entry.id   AF-A0A3B9FS88-F1
#
_cell.length_a   1.000
_cell.length_b   1.000
_cell.length_c   1.000
_cell.angle_alpha   90.00
_cell.angle_beta   90.00
_cell.angle_gamma   90.00
#
_symmetry.space_group_name_H-M   'P 1'
#
loop_
_entity.id
_entity.type
_entity.pdbx_description
1 polymer ?
#
loop_
_entity_poly.entity_id
_entity_poly.type
_entity_poly.pdbx_seq_one_letter_code
_entity_poly.pdbx_strand_id
1 'polypeptide(L)'
;MMKYFATGLLLMAGGTIFAQTDTTTVVDDEEIVNEMNVGTPDRDRFVFSLHWDGLLGAPDSMDVGPLSRGVGLHFYYDIPFDAAKQYSFAVGLGWNNANYYTKSLLVNDSLGNTNIVGFNESQSVTRNKLAVHYVEVPVEFRFRTKPNQKGNSFKVAVGFKGGYQFSNHTKYVGDEYLIDDANNVTLVDNANEIKYKFYRYSSLSSVQYGPTLRIGYANVNLEAFYGMAGLFQEGKGPAGTPLQIGVSFNPF
;
A
#
# COMPACT_ATOMS: atom_id res chain seq x y z
N MET A 1 -53.72 25.39 8.38
CA MET A 1 -53.02 24.30 9.09
C MET A 1 -51.54 24.70 9.17
N MET A 2 -51.13 25.41 10.22
CA MET A 2 -50.54 24.92 11.49
C MET A 2 -49.11 24.36 11.28
N LYS A 3 -48.06 25.19 11.50
CA LYS A 3 -47.04 25.20 12.60
C LYS A 3 -46.14 23.94 12.60
N TYR A 4 -44.80 23.94 12.70
CA TYR A 4 -43.79 24.67 13.51
C TYR A 4 -42.43 24.66 12.76
N PHE A 5 -41.59 25.70 12.69
CA PHE A 5 -40.67 26.28 13.71
C PHE A 5 -39.64 25.31 14.32
N ALA A 6 -38.35 25.50 14.00
CA ALA A 6 -37.22 25.30 14.92
C ALA A 6 -35.97 26.04 14.38
N THR A 7 -35.80 27.24 14.92
CA THR A 7 -34.65 28.13 14.81
C THR A 7 -33.56 27.66 15.80
N GLY A 8 -32.28 27.82 15.43
CA GLY A 8 -31.16 27.70 16.36
C GLY A 8 -30.12 28.78 16.05
N LEU A 9 -30.31 29.97 16.62
CA LEU A 9 -29.35 31.07 16.62
C LEU A 9 -29.10 31.47 18.10
N LEU A 10 -27.83 31.79 18.36
CA LEU A 10 -27.28 32.64 19.43
C LEU A 10 -26.86 31.99 20.77
N LEU A 11 -25.55 32.04 21.00
CA LEU A 11 -24.98 32.53 22.27
C LEU A 11 -23.62 33.21 21.98
N MET A 12 -23.65 34.54 22.00
CA MET A 12 -22.48 35.41 22.17
C MET A 12 -22.32 35.71 23.66
N ALA A 13 -21.08 35.66 24.17
CA ALA A 13 -20.52 36.57 25.18
C ALA A 13 -19.08 36.12 25.50
N GLY A 14 -18.07 36.88 25.05
CA GLY A 14 -17.15 37.60 25.95
C GLY A 14 -15.86 36.78 26.15
N GLY A 15 -14.68 37.19 25.71
CA GLY A 15 -14.06 38.49 25.92
C GLY A 15 -12.98 38.35 26.99
N THR A 16 -11.79 37.87 26.63
CA THR A 16 -10.56 38.14 27.37
C THR A 16 -9.45 38.44 26.37
N ILE A 17 -9.15 39.72 26.27
CA ILE A 17 -7.93 40.29 25.71
C ILE A 17 -6.79 39.75 26.58
N PHE A 18 -5.95 38.87 26.04
CA PHE A 18 -4.62 38.69 26.62
C PHE A 18 -3.74 39.81 26.08
N ALA A 19 -3.42 40.75 26.96
CA ALA A 19 -2.38 41.73 26.75
C ALA A 19 -1.05 40.99 26.54
N GLN A 20 -0.45 41.14 25.36
CA GLN A 20 0.95 40.82 25.17
C GLN A 20 1.76 41.90 25.90
N THR A 21 2.28 41.55 27.07
CA THR A 21 3.36 42.32 27.69
C THR A 21 4.64 41.92 26.97
N ASP A 22 5.21 42.84 26.17
CA ASP A 22 6.56 42.70 25.64
C ASP A 22 7.55 42.76 26.80
N THR A 23 7.86 41.58 27.36
CA THR A 23 9.05 41.38 28.17
C THR A 23 10.14 40.96 27.21
N THR A 24 11.05 41.87 26.90
CA THR A 24 12.26 41.59 26.14
C THR A 24 13.14 40.65 26.97
N THR A 25 12.90 39.35 26.87
CA THR A 25 13.89 38.35 27.23
C THR A 25 14.99 38.43 26.18
N VAL A 26 16.18 38.83 26.58
CA VAL A 26 17.40 38.66 25.79
C VAL A 26 17.61 37.15 25.72
N VAL A 27 17.12 36.55 24.63
CA VAL A 27 17.41 35.15 24.33
C VAL A 27 18.79 35.13 23.70
N ASP A 28 19.66 34.26 24.21
CA ASP A 28 21.01 34.11 23.69
C ASP A 28 20.94 33.63 22.23
N ASP A 29 21.44 34.45 21.30
CA ASP A 29 21.39 34.15 19.88
C ASP A 29 22.10 32.83 19.56
N GLU A 30 23.11 32.42 20.36
CA GLU A 30 23.76 31.10 20.22
C GLU A 30 22.85 29.92 20.58
N GLU A 31 21.93 30.11 21.54
CA GLU A 31 20.96 29.08 21.95
C GLU A 31 19.84 28.95 20.91
N ILE A 32 19.34 30.08 20.37
CA ILE A 32 18.38 30.08 19.24
C ILE A 32 19.00 29.47 17.99
N VAL A 33 20.26 29.80 17.67
CA VAL A 33 20.94 29.26 16.49
C VAL A 33 21.11 27.74 16.61
N ASN A 34 21.37 27.20 17.81
CA ASN A 34 21.42 25.75 18.02
C ASN A 34 20.04 25.08 17.94
N GLU A 35 18.97 25.69 18.46
CA GLU A 35 17.60 25.17 18.29
C GLU A 35 17.13 25.24 16.82
N MET A 36 17.47 26.30 16.08
CA MET A 36 17.19 26.42 14.64
C MET A 36 18.04 25.47 13.78
N ASN A 37 19.20 25.02 14.26
CA ASN A 37 20.05 24.02 13.58
C ASN A 37 19.67 22.57 13.91
N VAL A 38 18.67 22.33 14.75
CA VAL A 38 17.98 21.04 14.83
C VAL A 38 17.08 20.93 13.61
N GLY A 39 17.70 20.71 12.44
CA GLY A 39 17.02 20.53 11.16
C GLY A 39 15.82 19.60 11.34
N THR A 40 14.63 20.16 11.18
CA THR A 40 13.33 19.56 11.46
C THR A 40 13.25 18.12 10.93
N PRO A 41 13.24 17.09 11.80
CA PRO A 41 13.07 15.72 11.33
C PRO A 41 11.57 15.42 11.20
N ASP A 42 10.81 16.33 10.62
CA ASP A 42 9.44 16.09 10.14
C ASP A 42 9.49 15.32 8.81
N ARG A 43 10.48 14.43 8.67
CA ARG A 43 10.82 13.69 7.46
C ARG A 43 10.15 12.33 7.48
N ASP A 44 9.67 11.88 6.32
CA ASP A 44 8.92 10.63 6.11
C ASP A 44 7.41 10.76 6.37
N ARG A 45 6.84 11.92 6.05
CA ARG A 45 5.39 12.11 6.00
C ARG A 45 4.81 11.54 4.73
N PHE A 46 5.54 11.59 3.62
CA PHE A 46 5.15 10.99 2.37
C PHE A 46 6.12 9.88 1.99
N VAL A 47 5.59 8.69 1.72
CA VAL A 47 6.34 7.50 1.35
C VAL A 47 5.78 6.99 0.02
N PHE A 48 6.62 6.99 -1.01
CA PHE A 48 6.34 6.35 -2.29
C PHE A 48 7.12 5.05 -2.38
N SER A 49 6.46 3.91 -2.56
CA SER A 49 7.12 2.60 -2.65
C SER A 49 6.94 1.96 -4.02
N LEU A 50 8.02 1.34 -4.49
CA LEU A 50 8.04 0.42 -5.62
C LEU A 50 8.43 -0.94 -5.08
N HIS A 51 7.59 -1.95 -5.27
CA HIS A 51 7.83 -3.27 -4.71
C HIS A 51 7.59 -4.37 -5.73
N TRP A 52 8.30 -5.47 -5.53
CA TRP A 52 7.99 -6.75 -6.11
C TRP A 52 6.87 -7.42 -5.30
N ASP A 53 5.91 -8.02 -5.99
CA ASP A 53 4.76 -8.71 -5.40
C ASP A 53 4.91 -10.23 -5.56
N GLY A 54 5.26 -10.91 -4.48
CA GLY A 54 5.32 -12.36 -4.39
C GLY A 54 4.05 -12.95 -3.80
N LEU A 55 3.80 -14.22 -4.13
CA LEU A 55 2.74 -15.02 -3.54
C LEU A 55 3.31 -16.34 -2.99
N LEU A 56 3.54 -16.38 -1.68
CA LEU A 56 4.17 -17.51 -1.01
C LEU A 56 3.18 -18.66 -0.85
N GLY A 57 3.62 -19.89 -1.16
CA GLY A 57 2.75 -21.07 -1.11
C GLY A 57 1.69 -21.09 -2.22
N ALA A 58 1.87 -20.28 -3.27
CA ALA A 58 1.08 -20.40 -4.48
C ALA A 58 1.34 -21.77 -5.15
N PRO A 59 0.31 -22.44 -5.68
CA PRO A 59 0.51 -23.69 -6.41
C PRO A 59 1.28 -23.44 -7.71
N ASP A 60 2.12 -24.41 -8.11
CA ASP A 60 2.95 -24.32 -9.32
C ASP A 60 2.12 -24.06 -10.58
N SER A 61 0.86 -24.51 -10.61
CA SER A 61 -0.06 -24.27 -11.71
C SER A 61 -0.40 -22.80 -11.94
N MET A 62 -0.28 -21.94 -10.91
CA MET A 62 -0.53 -20.50 -11.03
C MET A 62 0.64 -19.77 -11.73
N ASP A 63 1.85 -20.34 -11.67
CA ASP A 63 3.10 -19.83 -12.25
C ASP A 63 3.19 -18.29 -12.14
N VAL A 64 3.35 -17.81 -10.91
CA VAL A 64 3.48 -16.39 -10.63
C VAL A 64 4.82 -15.90 -11.15
N GLY A 65 4.77 -15.01 -12.14
CA GLY A 65 5.91 -14.50 -12.85
C GLY A 65 6.88 -13.74 -11.93
N PRO A 66 8.19 -13.83 -12.20
CA PRO A 66 9.23 -13.25 -11.35
C PRO A 66 9.24 -11.71 -11.35
N LEU A 67 8.56 -11.07 -12.31
CA LEU A 67 8.48 -9.60 -12.45
C LEU A 67 7.12 -9.04 -12.02
N SER A 68 6.48 -9.69 -11.06
CA SER A 68 5.29 -9.17 -10.39
C SER A 68 5.64 -7.95 -9.55
N ARG A 69 4.88 -6.86 -9.69
CA ARG A 69 5.31 -5.54 -9.19
C ARG A 69 4.15 -4.62 -8.88
N GLY A 70 4.36 -3.77 -7.89
CA GLY A 70 3.35 -2.89 -7.35
C GLY A 70 3.90 -1.54 -6.94
N VAL A 71 2.98 -0.67 -6.55
CA VAL A 71 3.24 0.71 -6.15
C VAL A 71 2.45 1.02 -4.89
N GLY A 72 3.12 1.62 -3.91
CA GLY A 72 2.49 2.12 -2.68
C GLY A 72 2.67 3.62 -2.52
N LEU A 73 1.67 4.25 -1.90
CA LEU A 73 1.65 5.65 -1.53
C LEU A 73 1.13 5.75 -0.11
N HIS A 74 1.94 6.20 0.83
CA HIS A 74 1.55 6.29 2.24
C HIS A 74 1.85 7.68 2.80
N PHE A 75 0.88 8.19 3.55
CA PHE A 75 1.02 9.40 4.33
C PHE A 75 1.06 9.05 5.80
N TYR A 76 2.04 9.56 6.52
CA TYR A 76 2.25 9.29 7.93
C TYR A 76 2.18 10.58 8.75
N TYR A 77 1.53 10.48 9.89
CA TYR A 77 1.63 11.41 10.99
C TYR A 77 2.58 10.82 12.03
N ASP A 78 3.65 11.55 12.34
CA ASP A 78 4.73 11.05 13.19
C ASP A 78 4.65 11.68 14.59
N ILE A 79 4.65 10.83 15.62
CA ILE A 79 4.53 11.22 17.03
C ILE A 79 5.87 10.92 17.72
N PRO A 80 6.77 11.91 17.86
CA PRO A 80 8.06 11.70 18.51
C PRO A 80 7.89 11.50 20.02
N PHE A 81 8.68 10.58 20.58
CA PHE A 81 8.72 10.32 22.02
C PHE A 81 9.78 11.13 22.75
N ASP A 82 10.82 11.55 22.04
CA ASP A 82 11.97 12.26 22.58
C ASP A 82 12.13 13.64 21.95
N ALA A 83 12.71 14.58 22.70
CA ALA A 83 13.05 15.91 22.18
C ALA A 83 14.02 15.86 21.00
N ALA A 84 14.89 14.84 20.98
CA ALA A 84 15.82 14.58 19.88
C ALA A 84 15.15 13.89 18.66
N LYS A 85 13.86 13.53 18.76
CA LYS A 85 13.04 12.91 17.70
C LYS A 85 13.68 11.66 17.06
N GLN A 86 14.50 10.94 17.82
CA GLN A 86 15.15 9.71 17.38
C GLN A 86 14.19 8.51 17.43
N TYR A 87 13.21 8.55 18.32
CA TYR A 87 12.19 7.51 18.47
C TYR A 87 10.83 8.12 18.23
N SER A 88 10.05 7.49 17.36
CA SER A 88 8.72 7.98 17.09
C SER A 88 7.74 6.86 16.75
N PHE A 89 6.48 7.13 16.99
CA PHE A 89 5.38 6.29 16.55
C PHE A 89 4.62 7.00 15.45
N ALA A 90 4.57 6.37 14.29
CA ALA A 90 3.88 6.89 13.13
C ALA A 90 2.61 6.10 12.86
N VAL A 91 1.53 6.81 12.58
CA VAL A 91 0.27 6.25 12.06
C VAL A 91 -0.04 6.93 10.75
N GLY A 92 -0.56 6.17 9.80
CA GLY A 92 -0.78 6.68 8.46
C GLY A 92 -2.05 6.21 7.77
N LEU A 93 -2.22 6.73 6.57
CA LEU A 93 -3.18 6.28 5.58
C LEU A 93 -2.44 6.16 4.25
N GLY A 94 -2.75 5.12 3.49
CA GLY A 94 -2.12 4.91 2.21
C GLY A 94 -2.99 4.18 1.21
N TRP A 95 -2.45 4.08 0.01
CA TRP A 95 -2.97 3.33 -1.09
C TRP A 95 -1.88 2.40 -1.59
N ASN A 96 -2.25 1.17 -1.90
CA ASN A 96 -1.33 0.16 -2.39
C ASN A 96 -1.94 -0.54 -3.60
N ASN A 97 -1.14 -0.72 -4.65
CA ASN A 97 -1.49 -1.51 -5.81
C ASN A 97 -0.51 -2.66 -5.99
N ALA A 98 -0.97 -3.87 -5.70
CA ALA A 98 -0.23 -5.09 -5.98
C ALA A 98 -0.59 -5.61 -7.38
N ASN A 99 0.39 -6.05 -8.17
CA ASN A 99 0.15 -6.76 -9.43
C ASN A 99 0.90 -8.08 -9.48
N TYR A 100 0.14 -9.16 -9.57
CA TYR A 100 0.62 -10.52 -9.77
C TYR A 100 0.50 -10.87 -11.24
N TYR A 101 1.62 -11.05 -11.92
CA TYR A 101 1.65 -11.52 -13.30
C TYR A 101 1.66 -13.05 -13.26
N THR A 102 0.79 -13.72 -14.00
CA THR A 102 0.64 -15.18 -13.93
C THR A 102 0.71 -15.79 -15.32
N LYS A 103 1.28 -16.98 -15.45
CA LYS A 103 1.23 -17.77 -16.69
C LYS A 103 0.04 -18.72 -16.74
N SER A 104 -1.03 -18.36 -16.04
CA SER A 104 -2.30 -19.07 -16.02
C SER A 104 -3.46 -18.10 -15.95
N LEU A 105 -4.58 -18.45 -16.56
CA LEU A 105 -5.83 -17.74 -16.39
C LEU A 105 -6.38 -17.99 -14.98
N LEU A 106 -6.97 -16.94 -14.42
CA LEU A 106 -7.81 -17.02 -13.24
C LEU A 106 -9.25 -16.90 -13.72
N VAL A 107 -10.03 -17.96 -13.56
CA VAL A 107 -11.41 -18.04 -14.07
C VAL A 107 -12.34 -18.25 -12.89
N ASN A 108 -13.42 -17.47 -12.83
CA ASN A 108 -14.44 -17.67 -11.80
C ASN A 108 -15.46 -18.70 -12.25
N ASP A 109 -15.81 -19.62 -11.36
CA ASP A 109 -16.96 -20.51 -11.55
C ASP A 109 -18.30 -19.79 -11.29
N SER A 110 -19.41 -20.50 -11.50
CA SER A 110 -20.76 -19.99 -11.24
C SER A 110 -21.05 -19.69 -9.77
N LEU A 111 -20.24 -20.22 -8.85
CA LEU A 111 -20.29 -19.98 -7.41
C LEU A 111 -19.39 -18.80 -6.98
N GLY A 112 -18.60 -18.24 -7.90
CA GLY A 112 -17.68 -17.14 -7.67
C GLY A 112 -16.33 -17.55 -7.07
N ASN A 113 -15.97 -18.84 -7.09
CA ASN A 113 -14.64 -19.32 -6.74
C ASN A 113 -13.69 -19.18 -7.92
N THR A 114 -12.42 -18.90 -7.65
CA THR A 114 -11.40 -18.78 -8.69
C THR A 114 -10.66 -20.09 -8.88
N ASN A 115 -10.69 -20.59 -10.12
CA ASN A 115 -9.91 -21.72 -10.58
C ASN A 115 -8.72 -21.25 -11.40
N ILE A 116 -7.66 -22.06 -11.37
CA ILE A 116 -6.47 -21.87 -12.22
C ILE A 116 -6.68 -22.67 -13.49
N VAL A 117 -6.55 -22.00 -14.63
CA VAL A 117 -6.58 -22.63 -15.94
C VAL A 117 -5.26 -22.33 -16.65
N GLY A 118 -4.48 -23.38 -16.91
CA GLY A 118 -3.20 -23.24 -17.61
C GLY A 118 -3.39 -22.77 -19.06
N PHE A 119 -2.42 -22.04 -19.59
CA PHE A 119 -2.40 -21.72 -21.01
C PHE A 119 -2.06 -22.97 -21.84
N ASN A 120 -2.53 -23.00 -23.08
CA ASN A 120 -2.10 -24.01 -24.04
C ASN A 120 -0.64 -23.73 -24.46
N GLU A 121 0.17 -24.77 -24.67
CA GLU A 121 1.60 -24.62 -25.05
C GLU A 121 1.81 -23.80 -26.33
N SER A 122 0.82 -23.80 -27.24
CA SER A 122 0.87 -23.05 -28.50
C SER A 122 0.35 -21.61 -28.38
N GLN A 123 -0.16 -21.20 -27.21
CA GLN A 123 -0.80 -19.90 -27.02
C GLN A 123 0.23 -18.80 -26.75
N SER A 124 0.20 -17.74 -27.54
CA SER A 124 1.00 -16.54 -27.29
C SER A 124 0.28 -15.62 -26.30
N VAL A 125 0.89 -15.40 -25.14
CA VAL A 125 0.36 -14.50 -24.10
C VAL A 125 1.34 -13.36 -23.85
N THR A 126 0.98 -12.18 -24.35
CA THR A 126 1.76 -10.94 -24.16
C THR A 126 1.69 -10.45 -22.71
N ARG A 127 0.52 -10.51 -22.08
CA ARG A 127 0.34 -10.02 -20.71
C ARG A 127 -0.86 -10.66 -20.03
N ASN A 128 -0.62 -11.31 -18.91
CA ASN A 128 -1.67 -11.75 -18.01
C ASN A 128 -1.32 -11.35 -16.58
N LYS A 129 -2.25 -10.66 -15.91
CA LYS A 129 -2.05 -10.21 -14.53
C LYS A 129 -3.34 -10.10 -13.73
N LEU A 130 -3.23 -10.32 -12.43
CA LEU A 130 -4.19 -9.92 -11.41
C LEU A 130 -3.70 -8.64 -10.72
N ALA A 131 -4.51 -7.60 -10.74
CA ALA A 131 -4.24 -6.34 -10.07
C ALA A 131 -5.21 -6.14 -8.91
N VAL A 132 -4.68 -5.83 -7.74
CA VAL A 132 -5.45 -5.61 -6.52
C VAL A 132 -5.09 -4.24 -5.93
N HIS A 133 -6.11 -3.52 -5.48
CA HIS A 133 -5.98 -2.18 -4.92
C HIS A 133 -6.51 -2.13 -3.49
N TYR A 134 -5.66 -1.63 -2.60
CA TYR A 134 -5.94 -1.51 -1.17
C TYR A 134 -5.90 -0.05 -0.74
N VAL A 135 -6.78 0.30 0.19
CA VAL A 135 -6.59 1.43 1.10
C VAL A 135 -6.01 0.86 2.39
N GLU A 136 -4.89 1.38 2.84
CA GLU A 136 -4.11 0.83 3.96
C GLU A 136 -4.00 1.83 5.11
N VAL A 137 -4.01 1.33 6.34
CA VAL A 137 -3.70 2.05 7.57
C VAL A 137 -2.43 1.42 8.15
N PRO A 138 -1.25 2.00 7.89
CA PRO A 138 -0.01 1.56 8.48
C PRO A 138 0.24 2.21 9.85
N VAL A 139 0.87 1.45 10.75
CA VAL A 139 1.46 1.92 12.00
C VAL A 139 2.92 1.48 12.06
N GLU A 140 3.82 2.37 12.44
CA GLU A 140 5.26 2.12 12.47
C GLU A 140 5.89 2.68 13.74
N PHE A 141 6.72 1.86 14.40
CA PHE A 141 7.71 2.34 15.35
C PHE A 141 8.99 2.67 14.58
N ARG A 142 9.43 3.92 14.67
CA ARG A 142 10.55 4.45 13.89
C ARG A 142 11.70 4.79 14.81
N PHE A 143 12.89 4.40 14.37
CA PHE A 143 14.17 4.74 14.94
C PHE A 143 15.00 5.50 13.91
N ARG A 144 15.58 6.62 14.32
CA ARG A 144 16.43 7.47 13.49
C ARG A 144 17.73 7.80 14.22
N THR A 145 18.86 7.66 13.53
CA THR A 145 20.14 8.13 14.06
C THR A 145 20.22 9.65 13.99
N LYS A 146 21.14 10.24 14.75
CA LYS A 146 21.45 11.66 14.61
C LYS A 146 21.79 12.00 13.15
N PRO A 147 21.24 13.08 12.59
CA PRO A 147 21.54 13.48 11.22
C PRO A 147 23.00 13.92 11.09
N ASN A 148 23.61 13.67 9.94
CA ASN A 148 24.92 14.22 9.61
C ASN A 148 24.83 15.71 9.22
N GLN A 149 25.97 16.34 8.91
CA GLN A 149 26.03 17.75 8.47
C GLN A 149 25.18 18.05 7.22
N LYS A 150 24.81 17.03 6.43
CA LYS A 150 23.92 17.15 5.26
C LYS A 150 22.46 16.83 5.59
N GLY A 151 22.11 16.72 6.87
CA GLY A 151 20.79 16.37 7.36
C GLY A 151 20.43 14.88 7.22
N ASN A 152 21.28 14.03 6.66
CA ASN A 152 20.95 12.64 6.37
C ASN A 152 21.14 11.74 7.60
N SER A 153 20.14 10.92 7.89
CA SER A 153 20.14 9.95 8.99
C SER A 153 19.87 8.53 8.48
N PHE A 154 20.36 7.55 9.23
CA PHE A 154 19.96 6.15 9.10
C PHE A 154 18.62 5.95 9.80
N LYS A 155 17.76 5.13 9.21
CA LYS A 155 16.37 4.98 9.60
C LYS A 155 15.99 3.51 9.61
N VAL A 156 15.28 3.11 10.66
CA VAL A 156 14.65 1.79 10.77
C VAL A 156 13.22 2.01 11.22
N ALA A 157 12.26 1.39 10.56
CA ALA A 157 10.87 1.38 10.96
C ALA A 157 10.37 -0.06 10.98
N VAL A 158 9.81 -0.47 12.11
CA VAL A 158 9.16 -1.76 12.28
C VAL A 158 7.69 -1.47 12.55
N GLY A 159 6.81 -2.11 11.81
CA GLY A 159 5.41 -1.74 11.84
C GLY A 159 4.48 -2.89 11.55
N PHE A 160 3.22 -2.50 11.41
CA PHE A 160 2.14 -3.34 10.97
C PHE A 160 1.24 -2.51 10.07
N LYS A 161 0.74 -3.10 8.99
CA LYS A 161 -0.27 -2.44 8.16
C LYS A 161 -1.49 -3.33 8.02
N GLY A 162 -2.67 -2.71 8.06
CA GLY A 162 -3.93 -3.33 7.71
C GLY A 162 -4.55 -2.58 6.55
N GLY A 163 -5.16 -3.28 5.61
CA GLY A 163 -5.72 -2.70 4.40
C GLY A 163 -7.01 -3.38 3.97
N TYR A 164 -7.86 -2.59 3.33
CA TYR A 164 -9.11 -3.04 2.75
C TYR A 164 -9.05 -2.94 1.22
N GLN A 165 -9.40 -4.04 0.57
CA GLN A 165 -9.45 -4.14 -0.88
C GLN A 165 -10.72 -3.45 -1.39
N PHE A 166 -10.55 -2.35 -2.13
CA PHE A 166 -11.68 -1.62 -2.70
C PHE A 166 -11.88 -1.90 -4.20
N SER A 167 -10.85 -2.41 -4.89
CA SER A 167 -10.93 -2.73 -6.31
C SER A 167 -9.96 -3.85 -6.68
N ASN A 168 -10.39 -4.71 -7.59
CA ASN A 168 -9.56 -5.76 -8.17
C ASN A 168 -9.97 -5.99 -9.63
N HIS A 169 -9.01 -6.43 -10.44
CA HIS A 169 -9.27 -6.86 -11.80
C HIS A 169 -8.17 -7.76 -12.35
N THR A 170 -8.52 -8.66 -13.27
CA THR A 170 -7.56 -9.30 -14.16
C THR A 170 -7.45 -8.55 -15.47
N LYS A 171 -6.29 -8.66 -16.11
CA LYS A 171 -6.04 -8.15 -17.45
C LYS A 171 -5.31 -9.22 -18.26
N TYR A 172 -5.89 -9.60 -19.38
CA TYR A 172 -5.29 -10.48 -20.37
C TYR A 172 -5.04 -9.71 -21.67
N VAL A 173 -3.91 -10.03 -22.32
CA VAL A 173 -3.52 -9.61 -23.67
C VAL A 173 -2.78 -10.79 -24.29
N GLY A 174 -3.28 -11.31 -25.41
CA GLY A 174 -2.71 -12.47 -26.09
C GLY A 174 -3.70 -13.03 -27.09
N ASP A 175 -3.43 -14.24 -27.58
CA ASP A 175 -4.27 -14.88 -28.59
C ASP A 175 -5.68 -15.15 -28.07
N GLU A 176 -6.66 -15.03 -28.97
CA GLU A 176 -8.03 -15.43 -28.72
C GLU A 176 -8.13 -16.92 -28.37
N TYR A 177 -8.96 -17.22 -27.38
CA TYR A 177 -9.13 -18.57 -26.88
C TYR A 177 -10.57 -18.84 -26.44
N LEU A 178 -10.92 -20.11 -26.43
CA LEU A 178 -12.14 -20.65 -25.85
C LEU A 178 -11.79 -21.53 -24.66
N ILE A 179 -12.66 -21.55 -23.65
CA ILE A 179 -12.57 -22.46 -22.51
C ILE A 179 -13.76 -23.41 -22.62
N ASP A 180 -13.48 -24.71 -22.61
CA ASP A 180 -14.53 -25.74 -22.58
C ASP A 180 -15.07 -25.98 -21.16
N ASP A 181 -16.11 -26.80 -21.04
CA ASP A 181 -16.71 -27.17 -19.75
C ASP A 181 -15.74 -27.93 -18.81
N ALA A 182 -14.63 -28.45 -19.35
CA ALA A 182 -13.57 -29.13 -18.62
C ALA A 182 -12.39 -28.21 -18.25
N ASN A 183 -12.52 -26.91 -18.47
CA ASN A 183 -11.49 -25.88 -18.25
C ASN A 183 -10.23 -26.05 -19.12
N ASN A 184 -10.34 -26.62 -20.32
CA ASN A 184 -9.26 -26.65 -21.29
C ASN A 184 -9.29 -25.42 -22.19
N VAL A 185 -8.12 -24.83 -22.40
CA VAL A 185 -7.95 -23.70 -23.32
C VAL A 185 -7.71 -24.23 -24.73
N THR A 186 -8.62 -23.88 -25.64
CA THR A 186 -8.50 -24.17 -27.07
C THR A 186 -8.28 -22.86 -27.82
N LEU A 187 -7.29 -22.84 -28.70
CA LEU A 187 -7.01 -21.68 -29.56
C LEU A 187 -8.05 -21.60 -30.68
N VAL A 188 -8.36 -20.37 -31.09
CA VAL A 188 -9.20 -20.14 -32.28
C VAL A 188 -8.30 -20.15 -33.52
N ASP A 189 -8.73 -20.84 -34.58
CA ASP A 189 -7.98 -20.83 -35.85
C ASP A 189 -7.87 -19.40 -36.41
N ASN A 190 -6.66 -18.98 -36.79
CA ASN A 190 -6.33 -17.59 -37.17
C ASN A 190 -6.65 -16.57 -36.06
N ALA A 191 -6.40 -16.94 -34.79
CA ALA A 191 -6.62 -16.07 -33.63
C ALA A 191 -6.02 -14.67 -33.82
N ASN A 192 -6.83 -13.65 -33.52
CA ASN A 192 -6.35 -12.28 -33.38
C ASN A 192 -5.86 -12.03 -31.94
N GLU A 193 -5.00 -11.03 -31.74
CA GLU A 193 -4.67 -10.57 -30.39
C GLU A 193 -5.91 -9.92 -29.76
N ILE A 194 -6.34 -10.44 -28.62
CA ILE A 194 -7.44 -9.89 -27.82
C ILE A 194 -6.93 -9.25 -26.54
N LYS A 195 -7.68 -8.27 -26.04
CA LYS A 195 -7.44 -7.65 -24.74
C LYS A 195 -8.75 -7.50 -23.99
N TYR A 196 -8.84 -8.12 -22.83
CA TYR A 196 -9.98 -7.96 -21.95
C TYR A 196 -9.54 -7.69 -20.50
N LYS A 197 -10.46 -7.13 -19.73
CA LYS A 197 -10.31 -6.94 -18.29
C LYS A 197 -11.56 -7.45 -17.60
N PHE A 198 -11.40 -8.29 -16.60
CA PHE A 198 -12.48 -8.74 -15.75
C PHE A 198 -12.33 -8.11 -14.37
N TYR A 199 -13.38 -7.47 -13.86
CA TYR A 199 -13.36 -6.77 -12.58
C TYR A 199 -14.18 -7.55 -11.55
N ARG A 200 -13.94 -7.27 -10.26
CA ARG A 200 -14.77 -7.76 -9.13
C ARG A 200 -14.73 -9.29 -8.93
N TYR A 201 -13.53 -9.83 -8.79
CA TYR A 201 -13.31 -11.16 -8.22
C TYR A 201 -13.80 -11.19 -6.76
N SER A 202 -14.83 -11.98 -6.50
CA SER A 202 -15.45 -12.19 -5.18
C SER A 202 -14.68 -13.17 -4.29
N SER A 203 -13.81 -13.97 -4.88
CA SER A 203 -12.95 -14.96 -4.23
C SER A 203 -11.76 -14.33 -3.50
N LEU A 204 -11.36 -13.11 -3.84
CA LEU A 204 -10.23 -12.43 -3.20
C LEU A 204 -10.57 -12.01 -1.77
N SER A 205 -9.55 -12.03 -0.91
CA SER A 205 -9.70 -11.51 0.45
C SER A 205 -9.98 -10.01 0.41
N SER A 206 -11.01 -9.58 1.14
CA SER A 206 -11.33 -8.16 1.26
C SER A 206 -10.35 -7.42 2.17
N VAL A 207 -9.58 -8.14 2.98
CA VAL A 207 -8.63 -7.57 3.95
C VAL A 207 -7.23 -8.15 3.74
N GLN A 208 -6.23 -7.30 3.91
CA GLN A 208 -4.82 -7.69 3.94
C GLN A 208 -4.20 -7.04 5.17
N TYR A 209 -3.44 -7.80 5.94
CA TYR A 209 -2.74 -7.24 7.09
C TYR A 209 -1.48 -8.02 7.39
N GLY A 210 -0.54 -7.39 8.10
CA GLY A 210 0.69 -8.06 8.50
C GLY A 210 1.82 -7.09 8.87
N PRO A 211 2.95 -7.64 9.36
CA PRO A 211 4.10 -6.85 9.76
C PRO A 211 4.79 -6.19 8.56
N THR A 212 5.38 -5.03 8.82
CA THR A 212 6.20 -4.26 7.88
C THR A 212 7.58 -3.99 8.47
N LEU A 213 8.59 -3.93 7.60
CA LEU A 213 9.94 -3.53 7.93
C LEU A 213 10.43 -2.54 6.88
N ARG A 214 11.01 -1.43 7.32
CA ARG A 214 11.64 -0.45 6.44
C ARG A 214 12.99 -0.02 7.00
N ILE A 215 14.05 -0.16 6.22
CA ILE A 215 15.42 0.17 6.64
C ILE A 215 16.04 1.03 5.54
N GLY A 216 16.60 2.17 5.90
CA GLY A 216 17.08 3.11 4.90
C GLY A 216 18.05 4.15 5.40
N TYR A 217 18.50 4.96 4.45
CA TYR A 217 19.38 6.09 4.68
C TYR A 217 18.88 7.30 3.89
N ALA A 218 18.80 8.45 4.54
CA ALA A 218 18.25 9.67 3.97
C ALA A 218 16.82 9.46 3.45
N ASN A 219 16.61 9.64 2.14
CA ASN A 219 15.30 9.57 1.49
C ASN A 219 15.02 8.20 0.85
N VAL A 220 15.95 7.24 0.91
CA VAL A 220 15.81 5.94 0.25
C VAL A 220 15.80 4.84 1.31
N ASN A 221 14.85 3.93 1.21
CA ASN A 221 14.70 2.81 2.12
C ASN A 221 14.43 1.52 1.34
N LEU A 222 14.89 0.41 1.89
CA LEU A 222 14.37 -0.92 1.58
C LEU A 222 13.11 -1.14 2.42
N GLU A 223 12.09 -1.73 1.83
CA GLU A 223 10.80 -2.02 2.48
C GLU A 223 10.43 -3.50 2.26
N ALA A 224 9.84 -4.11 3.27
CA ALA A 224 9.27 -5.45 3.21
C ALA A 224 7.94 -5.50 3.95
N PHE A 225 7.00 -6.27 3.42
CA PHE A 225 5.73 -6.58 4.03
C PHE A 225 5.41 -8.06 3.85
N TYR A 226 4.97 -8.70 4.93
CA TYR A 226 4.52 -10.09 4.91
C TYR A 226 3.04 -10.14 5.27
N GLY A 227 2.21 -10.63 4.35
CA GLY A 227 0.78 -10.82 4.59
C GLY A 227 0.54 -11.96 5.57
N MET A 228 -0.39 -11.76 6.50
CA MET A 228 -0.87 -12.82 7.40
C MET A 228 -2.19 -13.43 6.93
N ALA A 229 -2.92 -12.72 6.06
CA ALA A 229 -4.07 -13.25 5.34
C ALA A 229 -3.66 -13.66 3.93
N GLY A 230 -4.27 -14.73 3.42
CA GLY A 230 -4.12 -15.15 2.03
C GLY A 230 -4.70 -14.13 1.05
N LEU A 231 -4.20 -14.14 -0.20
CA LEU A 231 -4.72 -13.31 -1.28
C LEU A 231 -6.17 -13.67 -1.63
N PHE A 232 -6.48 -14.97 -1.60
CA PHE A 232 -7.82 -15.51 -1.78
C PHE A 232 -8.44 -15.87 -0.42
N GLN A 233 -9.77 -15.78 -0.35
CA GLN A 233 -10.53 -16.32 0.77
C GLN A 233 -10.31 -17.84 0.84
N GLU A 234 -10.29 -18.36 2.06
CA GLU A 234 -10.10 -19.79 2.31
C GLU A 234 -11.14 -20.62 1.52
N GLY A 235 -10.64 -21.60 0.77
CA GLY A 235 -11.48 -22.49 -0.05
C GLY A 235 -12.09 -21.88 -1.32
N LYS A 236 -11.87 -20.58 -1.60
CA LYS A 236 -12.45 -19.90 -2.77
C LYS A 236 -11.47 -19.61 -3.90
N GLY A 237 -10.22 -20.00 -3.74
CA GLY A 237 -9.19 -19.80 -4.76
C GLY A 237 -7.88 -20.46 -4.37
N PRO A 238 -6.83 -20.21 -5.17
CA PRO A 238 -5.50 -20.73 -4.90
C PRO A 238 -4.98 -20.31 -3.54
N ALA A 239 -4.25 -21.21 -2.88
CA ALA A 239 -3.44 -20.83 -1.73
C ALA A 239 -2.41 -19.77 -2.16
N GLY A 240 -2.04 -18.87 -1.25
CA GLY A 240 -1.09 -17.83 -1.58
C GLY A 240 -1.07 -16.70 -0.56
N THR A 241 0.07 -16.51 0.09
CA THR A 241 0.29 -15.45 1.08
C THR A 241 1.09 -14.32 0.45
N PRO A 242 0.55 -13.08 0.40
CA PRO A 242 1.25 -11.96 -0.19
C PRO A 242 2.58 -11.65 0.49
N LEU A 243 3.63 -11.42 -0.28
CA LEU A 243 4.93 -10.92 0.16
C LEU A 243 5.29 -9.72 -0.71
N GLN A 244 5.59 -8.57 -0.12
CA GLN A 244 6.06 -7.40 -0.87
C GLN A 244 7.47 -7.06 -0.42
N ILE A 245 8.39 -6.87 -1.37
CA ILE A 245 9.76 -6.44 -1.10
C ILE A 245 10.12 -5.35 -2.10
N GLY A 246 10.61 -4.21 -1.63
CA GLY A 246 10.76 -3.05 -2.49
C GLY A 246 11.67 -1.97 -1.95
N VAL A 247 11.67 -0.86 -2.68
CA VAL A 247 12.36 0.37 -2.30
C VAL A 247 11.32 1.46 -2.11
N SER A 248 11.44 2.24 -1.04
CA SER A 248 10.61 3.41 -0.79
C SER A 248 11.41 4.70 -0.70
N PHE A 249 10.77 5.76 -1.19
CA PHE A 249 11.32 7.09 -1.32
C PHE A 249 10.51 8.07 -0.48
N ASN A 250 11.21 8.82 0.36
CA ASN A 250 10.62 9.74 1.33
C ASN A 250 11.18 11.15 1.12
N PRO A 251 10.67 11.89 0.13
CA PRO A 251 11.18 13.22 -0.21
C PRO A 251 10.81 14.28 0.85
N PHE A 252 9.73 14.07 1.60
CA PHE A 252 9.17 15.02 2.57
C PHE A 252 8.76 14.32 3.86
#